data_AF-A0A846DHH4-F1
#
_entry.id   AF-A0A846DHH4-F1
#
_cell.length_a   1.000
_cell.length_b   1.000
_cell.length_c   1.000
_cell.angle_alpha   90.00
_cell.angle_beta   90.00
_cell.angle_gamma   90.00
#
_symmetry.space_group_name_H-M   'P 1'
#
loop_
_entity.id
_entity.type
_entity.pdbx_description
1 polymer ?
#
loop_
_entity_poly.entity_id
_entity_poly.type
_entity_poly.pdbx_seq_one_letter_code
_entity_poly.pdbx_strand_id
1 'polypeptide(L)'
;MTIADREADFYDLFACPRRQGSEFLIRATQNRCLDSCEEHLWEKVESVPPQGTMTVEVKRNPTRGATRATLSIRYTNVTLEPPTSRAKKEQLVPISLQAILVTEEEAPPEIEPI
;
A
#
# COMPACT_ATOMS: atom_id res chain seq x y z
N MET A 1 -13.85 9.37 5.09
CA MET A 1 -12.84 8.51 4.47
C MET A 1 -13.25 8.21 3.03
N THR A 2 -12.34 8.43 2.07
CA THR A 2 -12.49 8.05 0.66
C THR A 2 -11.67 6.80 0.40
N ILE A 3 -12.26 5.81 -0.27
CA ILE A 3 -11.59 4.56 -0.65
C ILE A 3 -11.46 4.55 -2.17
N ALA A 4 -10.25 4.29 -2.68
CA ALA A 4 -10.00 4.25 -4.12
C ALA A 4 -9.00 3.13 -4.48
N ASP A 5 -9.05 2.68 -5.73
CA ASP A 5 -8.20 1.60 -6.21
C ASP A 5 -6.84 2.12 -6.73
N ARG A 6 -6.16 1.29 -7.53
CA ARG A 6 -4.84 1.57 -8.08
C ARG A 6 -4.77 2.84 -8.95
N GLU A 7 -5.87 3.28 -9.55
CA GLU A 7 -5.86 4.46 -10.41
C GLU A 7 -5.67 5.76 -9.60
N ALA A 8 -6.01 5.73 -8.32
CA ALA A 8 -5.80 6.85 -7.41
C ALA A 8 -4.39 6.88 -6.79
N ASP A 9 -3.51 5.93 -7.11
CA ASP A 9 -2.15 5.88 -6.60
C ASP A 9 -1.23 6.87 -7.35
N PHE A 10 -1.46 8.17 -7.15
CA PHE A 10 -0.61 9.23 -7.67
C PHE A 10 -0.32 10.30 -6.63
N TYR A 11 0.91 10.82 -6.65
CA TYR A 11 1.44 11.74 -5.64
C TYR A 11 0.56 12.99 -5.42
N ASP A 12 0.05 13.59 -6.50
CA ASP A 12 -0.72 14.85 -6.41
C ASP A 12 -2.00 14.71 -5.59
N LEU A 13 -2.60 13.50 -5.55
CA LEU A 13 -3.77 13.26 -4.72
C LEU A 13 -3.44 13.39 -3.24
N PHE A 14 -2.30 12.82 -2.82
CA PHE A 14 -1.82 12.91 -1.44
C PHE A 14 -1.37 14.33 -1.08
N ALA A 15 -0.77 15.04 -2.05
CA ALA A 15 -0.26 16.41 -1.90
C ALA A 15 -1.38 17.47 -1.82
N CYS A 16 -2.55 17.17 -2.38
CA CYS A 16 -3.66 18.10 -2.45
C CYS A 16 -4.14 18.49 -1.03
N PRO A 17 -4.35 19.79 -0.75
CA PRO A 17 -4.96 20.23 0.49
C PRO A 17 -6.34 19.59 0.70
N ARG A 18 -6.61 19.14 1.92
CA ARG A 18 -7.84 18.45 2.28
C ARG A 18 -8.52 19.11 3.46
N ARG A 19 -9.84 18.99 3.51
CA ARG A 19 -10.60 19.39 4.70
C ARG A 19 -10.19 18.50 5.88
N GLN A 20 -10.18 19.08 7.08
CA GLN A 20 -9.91 18.33 8.30
C GLN A 20 -10.86 17.11 8.41
N GLY A 21 -10.32 15.96 8.81
CA GLY A 21 -11.06 14.68 8.87
C GLY A 21 -11.26 13.97 7.52
N SER A 22 -10.67 14.48 6.43
CA SER A 22 -10.72 13.80 5.12
C SER A 22 -9.56 12.81 4.96
N GLU A 23 -9.83 11.55 5.23
CA GLU A 23 -8.86 10.44 5.12
C GLU A 23 -8.98 9.69 3.79
N PHE A 24 -7.88 9.08 3.36
CA PHE A 24 -7.79 8.25 2.16
C PHE A 24 -7.32 6.85 2.49
N LEU A 25 -7.94 5.87 1.85
CA LEU A 25 -7.45 4.50 1.76
C LEU A 25 -7.32 4.14 0.28
N ILE A 26 -6.08 4.05 -0.19
CA ILE A 26 -5.77 3.89 -1.61
C ILE A 26 -4.94 2.63 -1.80
N ARG A 27 -5.32 1.80 -2.78
CA ARG A 27 -4.53 0.61 -3.13
C ARG A 27 -3.23 1.05 -3.81
N ALA A 28 -2.11 0.85 -3.13
CA ALA A 28 -0.80 1.20 -3.66
C ALA A 28 -0.38 0.24 -4.80
N THR A 29 0.37 0.77 -5.77
CA THR A 29 0.91 0.06 -6.94
C THR A 29 2.31 0.53 -7.36
N GLN A 30 2.70 1.76 -7.01
CA GLN A 30 4.02 2.28 -7.33
C GLN A 30 5.01 1.96 -6.21
N ASN A 31 6.20 1.45 -6.55
CA ASN A 31 7.29 1.37 -5.58
C ASN A 31 7.90 2.77 -5.38
N ARG A 32 7.32 3.54 -4.45
CA ARG A 32 7.69 4.93 -4.25
C ARG A 32 9.02 5.05 -3.51
N CYS A 33 9.77 6.10 -3.81
CA CYS A 33 10.97 6.44 -3.05
C CYS A 33 10.59 7.00 -1.67
N LEU A 34 11.34 6.60 -0.66
CA LEU A 34 11.27 7.07 0.72
C LEU A 34 12.61 7.68 1.12
N ASP A 35 12.61 8.52 2.16
CA ASP A 35 13.83 9.00 2.84
C ASP A 35 14.94 9.43 1.87
N SER A 36 14.69 10.48 1.08
CA SER A 36 15.64 10.95 0.04
C SER A 36 16.04 9.90 -1.02
N CYS A 37 15.17 8.90 -1.25
CA CYS A 37 15.40 7.75 -2.13
C CYS A 37 16.47 6.76 -1.65
N GLU A 38 16.78 6.72 -0.35
CA GLU A 38 17.64 5.67 0.22
C GLU A 38 16.90 4.33 0.36
N GLU A 39 15.57 4.37 0.48
CA GLU A 39 14.71 3.21 0.60
C GLU A 39 13.47 3.34 -0.30
N HIS A 40 12.79 2.23 -0.50
CA HIS A 40 11.60 2.12 -1.31
C HIS A 40 10.43 1.54 -0.52
N LEU A 41 9.21 1.85 -0.96
CA LEU A 41 7.97 1.57 -0.22
C LEU A 41 7.81 0.08 0.11
N TRP A 42 8.05 -0.80 -0.86
CA TRP A 42 7.85 -2.23 -0.68
C TRP A 42 8.86 -2.83 0.29
N GLU A 43 10.13 -2.54 0.08
CA GLU A 43 11.24 -2.97 0.93
C GLU A 43 11.01 -2.52 2.37
N LYS A 44 10.57 -1.27 2.57
CA LYS A 44 10.28 -0.75 3.90
C LYS A 44 9.14 -1.50 4.58
N VAL A 45 8.00 -1.67 3.91
CA VAL A 45 6.84 -2.31 4.54
C VAL A 45 7.03 -3.81 4.73
N GLU A 46 7.78 -4.48 3.84
CA GLU A 46 8.11 -5.90 3.94
C GLU A 46 9.10 -6.19 5.08
N SER A 47 10.02 -5.26 5.36
CA SER A 47 10.97 -5.37 6.48
C SER A 47 10.31 -5.39 7.86
N VAL A 48 9.08 -4.89 7.96
CA VAL A 48 8.33 -4.82 9.22
C VAL A 48 7.82 -6.21 9.59
N PRO A 49 8.04 -6.68 10.83
CA PRO A 49 7.45 -7.94 11.27
C PRO A 49 5.91 -7.86 11.21
N PRO A 50 5.20 -8.98 10.92
CA PRO A 50 3.75 -9.03 11.02
C PRO A 50 3.28 -8.51 12.38
N GLN A 51 2.35 -7.54 12.36
CA GLN A 51 1.78 -6.93 13.56
C GLN A 51 0.37 -7.45 13.86
N GLY A 52 -0.22 -8.19 12.93
CA GLY A 52 -1.49 -8.88 13.13
C GLY A 52 -1.74 -9.92 12.06
N THR A 53 -2.69 -10.79 12.33
CA THR A 53 -3.18 -11.78 11.37
C THR A 53 -4.70 -11.71 11.28
N MET A 54 -5.24 -12.05 10.10
CA MET A 54 -6.67 -12.09 9.86
C MET A 54 -7.00 -13.26 8.94
N THR A 55 -8.03 -14.04 9.28
CA THR A 55 -8.54 -15.09 8.39
C THR A 55 -9.72 -14.57 7.60
N VAL A 56 -9.67 -14.70 6.27
CA VAL A 56 -10.77 -14.33 5.37
C VAL A 56 -11.36 -15.55 4.68
N GLU A 57 -12.67 -15.53 4.46
CA GLU A 57 -13.36 -16.54 3.67
C GLU A 57 -13.34 -16.15 2.19
N VAL A 58 -12.73 -17.03 1.40
CA VAL A 58 -12.53 -16.84 -0.03
C VAL A 58 -13.62 -17.62 -0.73
N LYS A 59 -14.53 -16.89 -1.38
CA LYS A 59 -15.61 -17.53 -2.14
C LYS A 59 -15.02 -18.31 -3.32
N ARG A 60 -15.70 -19.40 -3.68
CA ARG A 60 -15.40 -20.18 -4.87
C ARG A 60 -15.42 -19.28 -6.11
N ASN A 61 -14.43 -19.44 -6.98
CA ASN A 61 -14.45 -18.94 -8.36
C ASN A 61 -14.15 -20.13 -9.32
N PRO A 62 -14.12 -19.94 -10.65
CA PRO A 62 -13.87 -21.04 -11.60
C PRO A 62 -12.52 -21.74 -11.43
N THR A 63 -11.51 -21.08 -10.85
CA THR A 63 -10.14 -21.57 -10.71
C THR A 63 -9.77 -21.99 -9.28
N ARG A 64 -10.59 -21.64 -8.27
CA ARG A 64 -10.31 -21.83 -6.84
C ARG A 64 -11.60 -22.25 -6.10
N GLY A 65 -11.51 -23.34 -5.36
CA GLY A 65 -12.57 -23.77 -4.43
C GLY A 65 -12.75 -22.78 -3.27
N ALA A 66 -13.89 -22.85 -2.59
CA ALA A 66 -14.07 -22.04 -1.38
C ALA A 66 -13.02 -22.44 -0.34
N THR A 67 -12.28 -21.49 0.21
CA THR A 67 -11.20 -21.75 1.17
C THR A 67 -11.11 -20.63 2.20
N ARG A 68 -10.37 -20.87 3.28
CA ARG A 68 -10.00 -19.86 4.26
C ARG A 68 -8.54 -19.48 4.03
N ALA A 69 -8.27 -18.20 3.88
CA ALA A 69 -6.91 -17.67 3.73
C ALA A 69 -6.53 -16.93 5.01
N THR A 70 -5.33 -17.19 5.52
CA THR A 70 -4.75 -16.43 6.63
C THR A 70 -3.89 -15.33 6.04
N LEU A 71 -4.14 -14.10 6.44
CA LEU A 71 -3.43 -12.91 5.98
C LEU A 71 -2.57 -12.37 7.11
N SER A 72 -1.30 -12.08 6.84
CA SER A 72 -0.47 -11.24 7.72
C SER A 72 -0.65 -9.77 7.37
N ILE A 73 -0.70 -8.93 8.39
CA ILE A 73 -0.83 -7.48 8.27
C ILE A 73 0.44 -6.83 8.82
N ARG A 74 1.08 -6.03 7.97
CA ARG A 74 2.22 -5.16 8.32
C ARG A 74 1.79 -3.72 8.07
N TYR A 75 2.15 -2.82 8.97
CA TYR A 75 1.92 -1.39 8.75
C TYR A 75 3.03 -0.55 9.35
N THR A 76 3.34 0.57 8.70
CA THR A 76 4.36 1.50 9.19
C THR A 76 4.11 2.90 8.66
N ASN A 77 4.65 3.90 9.34
CA ASN A 77 4.65 5.27 8.85
C ASN A 77 5.78 5.42 7.84
N VAL A 78 5.49 6.06 6.71
CA VAL A 78 6.44 6.32 5.63
C VAL A 78 6.32 7.77 5.20
N THR A 79 7.42 8.33 4.69
CA THR A 79 7.43 9.65 4.07
C THR A 79 7.75 9.49 2.60
N LEU A 80 6.77 9.74 1.74
CA LEU A 80 6.91 9.64 0.30
C LEU A 80 7.67 10.85 -0.24
N GLU A 81 8.73 10.58 -0.98
CA GLU A 81 9.43 11.61 -1.73
C GLU A 81 8.64 12.01 -3.00
N PRO A 82 8.68 13.28 -3.41
CA PRO A 82 8.07 13.70 -4.66
C PRO A 82 8.75 13.03 -5.86
N PRO A 83 7.99 12.68 -6.93
CA PRO A 83 8.55 12.02 -8.11
C PRO A 83 9.63 12.88 -8.78
N THR A 84 10.75 12.25 -9.12
CA THR A 84 11.95 12.91 -9.65
C THR A 84 11.79 13.47 -11.06
N SER A 85 10.88 12.91 -11.87
CA SER A 85 10.68 13.28 -13.28
C SER A 85 9.82 14.53 -13.49
N ARG A 86 9.36 15.22 -12.43
CA ARG A 86 8.48 16.38 -12.56
C ARG A 86 9.22 17.69 -12.75
N ALA A 87 8.71 18.52 -13.65
CA ALA A 87 9.05 19.94 -13.71
C ALA A 87 8.63 20.62 -12.37
N LYS A 88 9.52 21.47 -11.82
CA LYS A 88 9.32 22.18 -10.54
C LYS A 88 9.28 21.29 -9.28
N LYS A 89 10.13 20.26 -9.21
CA LYS A 89 10.33 19.42 -8.01
C LYS A 89 10.53 20.25 -6.72
N GLU A 90 11.20 21.39 -6.81
CA GLU A 90 11.46 22.32 -5.70
C GLU A 90 10.20 22.82 -4.98
N GLN A 91 9.03 22.75 -5.64
CA GLN A 91 7.75 23.18 -5.07
C GLN A 91 6.97 22.01 -4.42
N LEU A 92 7.43 20.78 -4.60
CA LEU A 92 6.82 19.58 -4.05
C LEU A 92 7.50 19.23 -2.73
N VAL A 93 6.71 18.82 -1.74
CA VAL A 93 7.19 18.51 -0.39
C VAL A 93 7.00 17.03 -0.06
N PRO A 94 7.89 16.39 0.70
CA PRO A 94 7.66 15.03 1.15
C PRO A 94 6.34 14.87 1.93
N ILE A 95 5.66 13.74 1.77
CA ILE A 95 4.34 13.51 2.36
C ILE A 95 4.39 12.29 3.28
N SER A 96 4.13 12.52 4.57
CA SER A 96 4.00 11.42 5.54
C SER A 96 2.62 10.79 5.50
N LEU A 97 2.58 9.46 5.43
CA LEU A 97 1.37 8.65 5.47
C LEU A 97 1.64 7.27 6.09
N GLN A 98 0.59 6.47 6.26
CA GLN A 98 0.72 5.08 6.70
C GLN A 98 0.65 4.14 5.50
N ALA A 99 1.62 3.23 5.41
CA ALA A 99 1.61 2.11 4.49
C ALA A 99 1.08 0.87 5.21
N ILE A 100 0.23 0.09 4.53
CA ILE A 100 -0.32 -1.16 5.03
C ILE A 100 -0.11 -2.22 3.96
N LEU A 101 0.59 -3.29 4.30
CA LEU A 101 0.78 -4.47 3.46
C LEU A 101 0.00 -5.64 4.08
N VAL A 102 -0.82 -6.27 3.25
CA VAL A 102 -1.57 -7.48 3.59
C VAL A 102 -1.16 -8.57 2.62
N THR A 103 -0.72 -9.70 3.15
CA THR A 103 -0.20 -10.83 2.37
C THR A 103 -0.79 -12.14 2.83
N GLU A 104 -1.22 -13.00 1.91
CA GLU A 104 -1.63 -14.38 2.22
C GLU A 104 -0.43 -15.20 2.70
N GLU A 105 -0.56 -15.77 3.90
CA GLU A 105 0.39 -16.73 4.45
C GLU A 105 0.13 -18.09 3.82
N GLU A 106 1.21 -18.81 3.50
CA GLU A 106 1.15 -20.17 2.96
C GLU A 106 0.22 -20.31 1.73
N ALA A 107 0.27 -19.32 0.83
CA ALA A 107 -0.50 -19.35 -0.41
C ALA A 107 -0.19 -20.64 -1.21
N PRO A 108 -1.21 -21.38 -1.70
CA PRO A 108 -0.98 -22.57 -2.48
C PRO A 108 -0.15 -22.26 -3.74
N PRO A 109 0.87 -23.06 -4.08
CA PRO A 109 1.89 -22.71 -5.09
C PRO A 109 1.35 -22.51 -6.51
N GLU A 110 0.13 -22.95 -6.81
CA GLU A 110 -0.52 -22.87 -8.12
C GLU A 110 -1.67 -21.85 -8.17
N ILE A 111 -1.87 -21.08 -7.09
CA ILE A 111 -2.96 -20.12 -6.94
C ILE A 111 -2.35 -18.75 -6.68
N GLU A 112 -2.77 -17.74 -7.44
CA GLU A 112 -2.38 -16.35 -7.14
C GLU A 112 -2.79 -16.00 -5.71
N PRO A 113 -1.84 -15.48 -4.89
CA PRO A 113 -2.14 -14.98 -3.55
C PRO A 113 -3.24 -13.92 -3.60
N ILE A 114 -4.08 -13.90 -2.56
CA ILE A 114 -5.18 -12.93 -2.43
C ILE A 114 -4.67 -11.53 -2.10
#